data_AF-A0A258CIV8-F1
#
_entry.id   AF-A0A258CIV8-F1
#
_cell.length_a   1.000
_cell.length_b   1.000
_cell.length_c   1.000
_cell.angle_alpha   90.00
_cell.angle_beta   90.00
_cell.angle_gamma   90.00
#
_symmetry.space_group_name_H-M   'P 1'
#
loop_
_entity.id
_entity.type
_entity.pdbx_description
1 polymer ?
#
loop_
_entity_poly.entity_id
_entity_poly.type
_entity_poly.pdbx_seq_one_letter_code
_entity_poly.pdbx_strand_id
1 'polypeptide(L)'
;MSQVLSFNRPLPERYSLDAYKKHFAEFQEFQARAFHSQPINALVKARARFVDEVLLQLWQYCDLSKDKSISLLAVGGYGRGELHPYSDIDLLLLVEKRPDSAQHEAIGRFITLLWDL
;
A
#
# COMPACT_ATOMS: atom_id res chain seq x y z
N MET A 1 10.70 23.37 -19.15
CA MET A 1 9.63 22.59 -18.50
C MET A 1 10.27 21.33 -17.94
N SER A 2 10.36 21.19 -16.62
CA SER A 2 10.87 19.97 -15.99
C SER A 2 9.88 18.84 -16.24
N GLN A 3 10.33 17.75 -16.86
CA GLN A 3 9.53 16.56 -17.06
C GLN A 3 9.22 15.97 -15.67
N VAL A 4 7.95 15.81 -15.33
CA VAL A 4 7.55 15.16 -14.08
C VAL A 4 8.03 13.71 -14.15
N LEU A 5 9.00 13.36 -13.31
CA LEU A 5 9.46 11.98 -13.19
C LEU A 5 8.33 11.13 -12.61
N SER A 6 7.92 10.09 -13.32
CA SER A 6 6.86 9.17 -12.90
C SER A 6 7.39 7.74 -12.78
N PHE A 7 6.88 7.01 -11.79
CA PHE A 7 7.15 5.60 -11.62
C PHE A 7 6.13 4.80 -12.44
N ASN A 8 6.51 4.40 -13.66
CA ASN A 8 5.62 3.72 -14.62
C ASN A 8 5.81 2.20 -14.61
N ARG A 9 6.02 1.60 -13.44
CA ARG A 9 6.07 0.14 -13.30
C ARG A 9 4.79 -0.32 -12.61
N PRO A 10 3.94 -1.13 -13.26
CA PRO A 10 2.76 -1.66 -12.60
C PRO A 10 3.18 -2.67 -11.51
N LEU A 11 2.31 -2.86 -10.54
CA LEU A 11 2.43 -3.98 -9.61
C LEU A 11 2.40 -5.32 -10.36
N PRO A 12 3.08 -6.36 -9.86
CA PRO A 12 3.00 -7.70 -10.43
C PRO A 12 1.55 -8.20 -10.47
N GLU A 13 1.08 -8.76 -11.59
CA GLU A 13 -0.33 -9.22 -11.72
C GLU A 13 -0.75 -10.26 -10.68
N ARG A 14 0.20 -11.08 -10.23
CA ARG A 14 -0.01 -12.09 -9.19
C ARG A 14 0.86 -11.76 -7.99
N TYR A 15 0.30 -11.97 -6.80
CA TYR A 15 1.06 -11.83 -5.58
C TYR A 15 2.18 -12.88 -5.51
N SER A 16 3.39 -12.40 -5.25
CA SER A 16 4.46 -13.17 -4.63
C SER A 16 5.29 -12.24 -3.76
N LEU A 17 5.77 -12.75 -2.62
CA LEU A 17 6.50 -11.94 -1.66
C LEU A 17 7.75 -11.31 -2.28
N ASP A 18 8.52 -12.09 -3.03
CA ASP A 18 9.75 -11.63 -3.68
C ASP A 18 9.48 -10.56 -4.75
N ALA A 19 8.41 -10.72 -5.54
CA ALA A 19 8.07 -9.74 -6.57
C ALA A 19 7.64 -8.41 -5.96
N TYR A 20 6.89 -8.45 -4.86
CA TYR A 20 6.48 -7.24 -4.14
C TYR A 20 7.67 -6.58 -3.44
N LYS A 21 8.53 -7.34 -2.74
CA LYS A 21 9.77 -6.81 -2.14
C LYS A 21 10.65 -6.12 -3.18
N LYS A 22 10.81 -6.75 -4.34
CA LYS A 22 11.50 -6.15 -5.47
C LYS A 22 10.83 -4.86 -5.93
N HIS A 23 9.50 -4.84 -6.04
CA HIS A 23 8.75 -3.65 -6.45
C HIS A 23 8.92 -2.48 -5.48
N PHE A 24 8.90 -2.73 -4.16
CA PHE A 24 9.21 -1.73 -3.13
C PHE A 24 10.64 -1.20 -3.27
N ALA A 25 11.62 -2.07 -3.50
CA ALA A 25 13.02 -1.66 -3.70
C ALA A 25 13.16 -0.77 -4.95
N GLU A 26 12.54 -1.14 -6.06
CA GLU A 26 12.54 -0.37 -7.31
C GLU A 26 11.88 1.01 -7.13
N PHE A 27 10.77 1.07 -6.39
CA PHE A 27 10.12 2.33 -6.05
C PHE A 27 11.02 3.20 -5.15
N GLN A 28 11.67 2.61 -4.15
CA GLN A 28 12.59 3.32 -3.25
C GLN A 28 13.78 3.92 -4.01
N GLU A 29 14.37 3.19 -4.95
CA GLU A 29 15.42 3.69 -5.83
C GLU A 29 14.93 4.83 -6.74
N PHE A 30 13.70 4.71 -7.27
CA PHE A 30 13.07 5.80 -8.03
C PHE A 30 12.91 7.05 -7.16
N GLN A 31 12.39 6.93 -5.94
CA GLN A 31 12.23 8.05 -5.03
C GLN A 31 13.57 8.72 -4.69
N ALA A 32 14.62 7.93 -4.49
CA ALA A 32 15.98 8.45 -4.23
C ALA A 32 16.50 9.29 -5.40
N ARG A 33 16.34 8.83 -6.65
CA ARG A 33 16.72 9.61 -7.83
C ARG A 33 15.86 10.87 -7.99
N ALA A 34 14.55 10.75 -7.77
CA ALA A 34 13.60 11.84 -7.93
C ALA A 34 13.78 12.95 -6.88
N PHE A 35 14.27 12.62 -5.68
CA PHE A 35 14.54 13.57 -4.59
C PHE A 35 15.38 14.78 -5.01
N HIS A 36 16.34 14.59 -5.92
CA HIS A 36 17.22 15.67 -6.38
C HIS A 36 16.54 16.70 -7.30
N SER A 37 15.35 16.40 -7.83
CA SER A 37 14.74 17.21 -8.90
C SER A 37 13.23 17.40 -8.79
N GLN A 38 12.57 16.77 -7.82
CA GLN A 38 11.13 16.82 -7.63
C GLN A 38 10.75 17.48 -6.29
N PRO A 39 9.59 18.18 -6.23
CA PRO A 39 9.09 18.74 -4.98
C PRO A 39 8.83 17.63 -3.93
N ILE A 40 9.27 17.85 -2.68
CA ILE A 40 9.14 16.87 -1.59
C ILE A 40 7.68 16.45 -1.39
N ASN A 41 6.74 17.39 -1.39
CA ASN A 41 5.31 17.10 -1.23
C ASN A 41 4.77 16.17 -2.33
N ALA A 42 5.32 16.24 -3.54
CA ALA A 42 4.95 15.33 -4.62
C ALA A 42 5.47 13.91 -4.35
N LEU A 43 6.69 13.78 -3.83
CA LEU A 43 7.30 12.48 -3.50
C LEU A 43 6.60 11.79 -2.32
N VAL A 44 6.25 12.54 -1.29
CA VAL A 44 5.49 12.05 -0.12
C VAL A 44 4.11 11.54 -0.57
N LYS A 45 3.39 12.31 -1.38
CA LYS A 45 2.11 11.88 -1.95
C LYS A 45 2.25 10.67 -2.87
N ALA A 46 3.31 10.61 -3.67
CA ALA A 46 3.58 9.46 -4.54
C ALA A 46 3.82 8.18 -3.72
N ARG A 47 4.50 8.29 -2.56
CA ARG A 47 4.69 7.16 -1.65
C ARG A 47 3.37 6.66 -1.08
N ALA A 48 2.51 7.56 -0.62
CA ALA A 48 1.19 7.18 -0.11
C ALA A 48 0.38 6.44 -1.17
N ARG A 49 0.33 6.95 -2.41
CA ARG A 49 -0.35 6.30 -3.54
C ARG A 49 0.22 4.93 -3.89
N PHE A 50 1.55 4.81 -3.89
CA PHE A 50 2.21 3.53 -4.11
C PHE A 50 1.77 2.48 -3.08
N VAL A 51 1.69 2.86 -1.81
CA VAL A 51 1.18 1.98 -0.75
C VAL A 51 -0.31 1.70 -0.93
N ASP A 52 -1.13 2.69 -1.32
CA ASP A 52 -2.55 2.47 -1.63
C ASP A 52 -2.72 1.37 -2.69
N GLU A 53 -1.96 1.41 -3.77
CA GLU A 53 -2.00 0.42 -4.85
C GLU A 53 -1.66 -0.99 -4.34
N VAL A 54 -0.61 -1.12 -3.53
CA VAL A 54 -0.21 -2.38 -2.90
C VAL A 54 -1.33 -2.91 -2.00
N LEU A 55 -1.85 -2.07 -1.11
CA LEU A 55 -2.90 -2.46 -0.17
C LEU A 55 -4.18 -2.88 -0.90
N LEU A 56 -4.60 -2.14 -1.93
CA LEU A 56 -5.78 -2.47 -2.72
C LEU A 56 -5.63 -3.82 -3.43
N GLN A 57 -4.44 -4.12 -3.97
CA GLN A 57 -4.22 -5.39 -4.64
C GLN A 57 -4.20 -6.57 -3.67
N LEU A 58 -3.57 -6.42 -2.50
CA LEU A 58 -3.58 -7.45 -1.45
C LEU A 58 -4.99 -7.64 -0.87
N TRP A 59 -5.75 -6.55 -0.72
CA TRP A 59 -7.15 -6.57 -0.28
C TRP A 59 -8.03 -7.38 -1.24
N GLN A 60 -7.82 -7.21 -2.55
CA GLN A 60 -8.51 -8.00 -3.58
C GLN A 60 -8.04 -9.45 -3.59
N TYR A 61 -6.73 -9.68 -3.47
CA TYR A 61 -6.14 -11.02 -3.42
C TYR A 61 -6.67 -11.87 -2.25
N CYS A 62 -6.95 -11.25 -1.11
CA CYS A 62 -7.56 -11.90 0.05
C CYS A 62 -9.09 -12.01 0.00
N ASP A 63 -9.73 -11.67 -1.13
CA ASP A 63 -11.18 -11.63 -1.35
C ASP A 63 -11.96 -10.62 -0.48
N LEU A 64 -11.27 -9.78 0.30
CA LEU A 64 -11.89 -8.82 1.21
C LEU A 64 -12.63 -7.70 0.47
N SER A 65 -12.25 -7.41 -0.78
CA SER A 65 -12.95 -6.43 -1.63
C SER A 65 -14.42 -6.78 -1.95
N LYS A 66 -14.80 -8.05 -1.82
CA LYS A 66 -16.16 -8.53 -2.10
C LYS A 66 -17.10 -8.37 -0.91
N ASP A 67 -16.55 -8.19 0.29
CA ASP A 67 -17.30 -8.07 1.53
C ASP A 67 -17.53 -6.60 1.88
N LYS A 68 -18.80 -6.17 1.86
CA LYS A 68 -19.20 -4.79 2.16
C LYS A 68 -19.29 -4.49 3.66
N SER A 69 -19.19 -5.51 4.51
CA SER A 69 -19.24 -5.36 5.98
C SER A 69 -17.86 -5.10 6.59
N ILE A 70 -16.80 -5.13 5.77
CA ILE A 70 -15.42 -4.86 6.17
C ILE A 70 -14.92 -3.61 5.43
N SER A 71 -14.22 -2.73 6.12
CA SER A 71 -13.56 -1.56 5.52
C SER A 71 -12.12 -1.44 6.00
N LEU A 72 -11.22 -1.12 5.07
CA LEU A 72 -9.83 -0.77 5.34
C LEU A 72 -9.66 0.74 5.22
N LEU A 73 -9.09 1.36 6.26
CA LEU A 73 -8.88 2.80 6.30
C LEU A 73 -7.41 3.10 6.59
N ALA A 74 -6.81 3.95 5.78
CA ALA A 74 -5.55 4.62 6.11
C ALA A 74 -5.83 5.68 7.18
N VAL A 75 -5.05 5.70 8.25
CA VAL A 75 -5.20 6.66 9.35
C VAL A 75 -3.88 7.42 9.59
N GLY A 76 -3.87 8.34 10.55
CA GLY A 76 -2.65 9.08 10.89
C GLY A 76 -2.09 9.92 9.75
N GLY A 77 -0.76 9.98 9.63
CA GLY A 77 -0.07 10.68 8.53
C GLY A 77 -0.31 10.02 7.18
N TYR A 78 -0.39 8.68 7.14
CA TYR A 78 -0.71 7.95 5.93
C TYR A 78 -2.09 8.32 5.38
N GLY A 79 -3.12 8.37 6.23
CA GLY A 79 -4.48 8.77 5.85
C GLY A 79 -4.60 10.20 5.29
N ARG A 80 -3.65 11.09 5.61
CA ARG A 80 -3.55 12.43 5.00
C ARG A 80 -2.76 12.47 3.69
N GLY A 81 -2.23 11.33 3.25
CA GLY A 81 -1.33 11.24 2.11
C GLY A 81 0.08 11.77 2.41
N GLU A 82 0.46 11.83 3.68
CA GLU A 82 1.73 12.37 4.18
C GLU A 82 2.69 11.25 4.59
N LEU A 83 2.87 10.24 3.73
CA LEU A 83 3.73 9.09 4.03
C LEU A 83 5.19 9.39 3.71
N HIS A 84 5.99 9.67 4.75
CA HIS A 84 7.43 9.91 4.62
C HIS A 84 8.21 8.59 4.47
N PRO A 85 9.46 8.64 3.96
CA PRO A 85 10.35 7.47 3.99
C PRO A 85 10.49 6.92 5.41
N TYR A 86 10.43 5.59 5.53
CA TYR A 86 10.53 4.87 6.80
C TYR A 86 9.43 5.17 7.84
N SER A 87 8.37 5.90 7.47
CA SER A 87 7.17 6.02 8.31
C SER A 87 6.39 4.72 8.36
N ASP A 88 5.76 4.46 9.49
CA ASP A 88 4.81 3.37 9.66
C ASP A 88 3.57 3.57 8.77
N ILE A 89 2.95 2.45 8.38
CA ILE A 89 1.70 2.42 7.63
C ILE A 89 0.58 2.09 8.61
N ASP A 90 -0.04 3.15 9.15
CA ASP A 90 -1.12 3.00 10.12
C ASP A 90 -2.45 2.67 9.43
N LEU A 91 -3.03 1.53 9.79
CA LEU A 91 -4.28 1.02 9.22
C LEU A 91 -5.34 0.77 10.30
N LEU A 92 -6.59 1.03 9.96
CA LEU A 92 -7.76 0.66 10.73
C LEU A 92 -8.64 -0.29 9.90
N LEU A 93 -8.92 -1.46 10.48
CA LEU A 93 -9.93 -2.39 9.98
C LEU A 93 -11.22 -2.21 10.76
N LEU A 94 -12.30 -1.85 10.06
CA LEU A 94 -13.65 -1.80 10.62
C LEU A 94 -14.46 -2.97 10.11
N VAL A 95 -15.13 -3.68 11.01
CA VAL A 95 -16.06 -4.77 10.69
C VAL A 95 -17.39 -4.46 11.36
N GLU A 96 -18.48 -4.50 10.59
CA GLU A 96 -19.81 -4.11 11.07
C GLU A 96 -20.26 -4.93 12.30
N LYS A 97 -19.91 -6.22 12.30
CA LYS A 97 -20.22 -7.17 13.37
C LYS A 97 -18.96 -7.95 13.72
N ARG A 98 -19.05 -8.80 14.74
CA ARG A 98 -17.98 -9.73 15.04
C ARG A 98 -17.70 -10.61 13.80
N PRO A 99 -16.45 -10.70 13.33
CA PRO A 99 -16.11 -11.48 12.15
C PRO A 99 -16.51 -12.94 12.32
N ASP A 100 -17.11 -13.52 11.29
CA ASP A 100 -17.25 -14.97 11.21
C ASP A 100 -15.91 -15.65 10.90
N SER A 101 -15.88 -16.98 10.88
CA SER A 101 -14.64 -17.74 10.63
C SER A 101 -14.00 -17.42 9.28
N ALA A 102 -14.78 -17.18 8.24
CA ALA A 102 -14.27 -16.90 6.90
C ALA A 102 -13.66 -15.50 6.82
N GLN A 103 -14.34 -14.51 7.40
CA GLN A 103 -13.81 -13.15 7.53
C GLN A 103 -12.54 -13.12 8.39
N HIS A 104 -12.52 -13.86 9.49
CA HIS A 104 -11.36 -13.97 10.37
C HIS A 104 -10.14 -14.54 9.62
N GLU A 105 -10.33 -15.61 8.84
CA GLU A 105 -9.27 -16.19 8.03
C GLU A 105 -8.78 -15.22 6.96
N ALA A 106 -9.69 -14.56 6.23
CA ALA A 106 -9.34 -13.61 5.18
C ALA A 106 -8.57 -12.39 5.72
N ILE A 107 -9.03 -11.81 6.83
CA ILE A 107 -8.36 -10.71 7.53
C ILE A 107 -6.98 -11.18 8.05
N GLY A 108 -6.91 -12.36 8.64
CA GLY A 108 -5.66 -12.93 9.14
C GLY A 108 -4.62 -13.11 8.04
N ARG A 109 -5.02 -13.69 6.90
CA ARG A 109 -4.15 -13.80 5.72
C ARG A 109 -3.68 -12.42 5.26
N PHE A 110 -4.58 -11.45 5.13
CA PHE A 110 -4.22 -10.09 4.72
C PHE A 110 -3.17 -9.46 5.64
N ILE A 111 -3.37 -9.51 6.96
CA ILE A 111 -2.41 -8.97 7.94
C ILE A 111 -1.05 -9.68 7.84
N THR A 112 -1.03 -11.02 7.71
CA THR A 112 0.21 -11.77 7.54
C THR A 112 0.98 -11.32 6.29
N LEU A 113 0.29 -11.10 5.17
CA LEU A 113 0.92 -10.59 3.95
C LEU A 113 1.55 -9.21 4.16
N LEU A 114 0.89 -8.31 4.91
CA LEU A 114 1.45 -7.00 5.21
C LEU A 114 2.69 -7.07 6.10
N TRP A 115 2.73 -8.03 7.02
CA TRP A 115 3.86 -8.22 7.92
C TRP A 115 5.11 -8.77 7.22
N ASP A 116 4.91 -9.63 6.22
CA ASP A 116 6.03 -10.26 5.51
C ASP A 116 6.75 -9.31 4.53
N LEU A 117 6.08 -8.25 4.08
CA LEU A 117 6.56 -7.27 3.09
C LEU A 117 7.64 -6.35 3.65
#